data_AF-A0A3D0QVW6-F1
#
_entry.id   AF-A0A3D0QVW6-F1
#
_cell.length_a   1.000
_cell.length_b   1.000
_cell.length_c   1.000
_cell.angle_alpha   90.00
_cell.angle_beta   90.00
_cell.angle_gamma   90.00
#
_symmetry.space_group_name_H-M   'P 1'
#
loop_
_entity.id
_entity.type
_entity.pdbx_description
1 polymer ?
#
loop_
_entity_poly.entity_id
_entity_poly.type
_entity_poly.pdbx_seq_one_letter_code
_entity_poly.pdbx_strand_id
1 'polypeptide(L)'
;MSSAVEQDGSRSLGQLVASATTELSALVHEEIALAKAELRQDAKRAGIGGGAIVAAGILALFALPVLSFAAAYGIHNLGLGLAWAFLIVGGAYLLLAALLGLFAVAKFKKVKKPEKSIASARRTAAVLGKAKPHPRPEATVTASGTP
;
A
#
# COMPACT_ATOMS: atom_id res chain seq x y z
N MET A 1 -30.11 30.27 -45.65
CA MET A 1 -29.36 29.30 -44.82
C MET A 1 -30.28 28.90 -43.69
N SER A 2 -30.97 27.79 -43.91
CA SER A 2 -32.16 27.35 -43.19
C SER A 2 -31.80 26.21 -42.24
N SER A 3 -32.52 26.10 -41.13
CA SER A 3 -32.73 24.87 -40.36
C SER A 3 -31.55 24.38 -39.49
N ALA A 4 -31.43 24.93 -38.27
CA ALA A 4 -30.64 24.30 -37.20
C ALA A 4 -31.25 24.42 -35.79
N VAL A 5 -32.50 24.91 -35.65
CA VAL A 5 -33.09 25.25 -34.33
C VAL A 5 -34.37 24.47 -33.98
N GLU A 6 -34.82 23.51 -34.80
CA GLU A 6 -36.09 22.77 -34.56
C GLU A 6 -35.90 21.28 -34.22
N GLN A 7 -35.22 20.96 -33.11
CA GLN A 7 -35.21 19.58 -32.60
C GLN A 7 -35.16 19.48 -31.06
N ASP A 8 -35.82 20.37 -30.32
CA ASP A 8 -35.90 20.30 -28.85
C ASP A 8 -37.26 19.84 -28.30
N GLY A 9 -38.22 19.48 -29.16
CA GLY A 9 -39.60 19.16 -28.75
C GLY A 9 -39.91 17.71 -28.34
N SER A 10 -39.02 16.73 -28.56
CA SER A 10 -39.40 15.32 -28.34
C SER A 10 -38.23 14.35 -28.11
N ARG A 11 -37.20 14.72 -27.33
CA ARG A 11 -36.34 13.67 -26.75
C ARG A 11 -37.21 12.84 -25.83
N SER A 12 -37.38 11.56 -26.15
CA SER A 12 -38.18 10.67 -25.30
C SER A 12 -37.51 10.56 -23.92
N LEU A 13 -38.30 10.36 -22.86
CA LEU A 13 -37.76 10.13 -21.50
C LEU A 13 -36.72 8.99 -21.49
N GLY A 14 -36.88 8.00 -22.37
CA GLY A 14 -35.91 6.92 -22.57
C GLY A 14 -34.56 7.42 -23.10
N GLN A 15 -34.52 8.39 -24.01
CA GLN A 15 -33.27 8.99 -24.49
C GLN A 15 -32.58 9.85 -23.42
N LEU A 16 -33.34 10.60 -22.62
CA LEU A 16 -32.78 11.39 -21.51
C LEU A 16 -32.15 10.49 -20.44
N VAL A 17 -32.84 9.42 -20.04
CA VAL A 17 -32.33 8.44 -19.08
C VAL A 17 -31.11 7.69 -19.65
N ALA A 18 -31.14 7.32 -20.92
CA ALA A 18 -29.99 6.68 -21.58
C ALA A 18 -28.76 7.61 -21.62
N SER A 19 -28.96 8.90 -21.92
CA SER A 19 -27.89 9.92 -21.92
C SER A 19 -27.29 10.08 -20.52
N ALA A 20 -28.13 10.30 -19.50
CA ALA A 20 -27.67 10.48 -18.12
C ALA A 20 -26.93 9.23 -17.60
N THR A 21 -27.39 8.02 -17.94
CA THR A 21 -26.71 6.76 -17.58
C THR A 21 -25.34 6.64 -18.26
N THR A 22 -25.23 7.14 -19.50
CA THR A 22 -23.98 7.15 -20.26
C THR A 22 -22.98 8.13 -19.66
N GLU A 23 -23.42 9.32 -19.27
CA GLU A 23 -22.58 10.33 -18.59
C GLU A 23 -22.10 9.84 -17.21
N LEU A 24 -22.98 9.22 -16.42
CA LEU A 24 -22.60 8.61 -15.15
C LEU A 24 -21.58 7.47 -15.34
N SER A 25 -21.76 6.65 -16.37
CA SER A 25 -20.80 5.59 -16.72
C SER A 25 -19.44 6.17 -17.14
N ALA A 26 -19.44 7.29 -17.87
CA ALA A 26 -18.23 8.01 -18.24
C ALA A 26 -17.51 8.57 -17.00
N LEU A 27 -18.24 9.23 -16.09
CA LEU A 27 -17.68 9.77 -14.85
C LEU A 27 -17.03 8.69 -13.98
N VAL A 28 -17.71 7.54 -13.80
CA VAL A 28 -17.15 6.41 -13.05
C VAL A 28 -15.88 5.88 -13.73
N HIS A 29 -15.86 5.81 -15.06
CA HIS A 29 -14.68 5.37 -15.79
C HIS A 29 -13.50 6.34 -15.63
N GLU A 30 -13.78 7.65 -15.63
CA GLU A 30 -12.79 8.70 -15.42
C GLU A 30 -12.20 8.64 -14.01
N GLU A 31 -13.03 8.46 -12.99
CA GLU A 31 -12.58 8.35 -11.59
C GLU A 31 -11.68 7.11 -11.42
N ILE A 32 -12.04 5.99 -12.04
CA ILE A 32 -11.21 4.78 -12.06
C ILE A 32 -9.90 5.03 -12.81
N ALA A 33 -9.94 5.74 -13.94
CA ALA A 33 -8.76 6.06 -14.73
C ALA A 33 -7.80 6.97 -13.94
N LEU A 34 -8.33 7.94 -13.21
CA LEU A 34 -7.58 8.83 -12.34
C LEU A 34 -6.96 8.06 -11.17
N ALA A 35 -7.75 7.29 -10.42
CA ALA A 35 -7.26 6.47 -9.32
C ALA A 35 -6.18 5.48 -9.79
N LYS A 36 -6.32 4.92 -10.99
CA LYS A 36 -5.31 4.06 -11.60
C LYS A 36 -4.05 4.82 -11.98
N ALA A 37 -4.16 6.06 -12.45
CA ALA A 37 -3.02 6.92 -12.74
C ALA A 37 -2.25 7.28 -11.46
N GLU A 38 -2.96 7.67 -10.40
CA GLU A 38 -2.37 7.97 -9.09
C GLU A 38 -1.69 6.72 -8.50
N LEU A 39 -2.37 5.57 -8.50
CA LEU A 39 -1.79 4.32 -8.04
C LEU A 39 -0.53 3.92 -8.84
N ARG A 40 -0.51 4.14 -10.16
CA ARG A 40 0.68 3.89 -10.99
C ARG A 40 1.82 4.85 -10.63
N GLN A 41 1.51 6.11 -10.40
CA GLN A 41 2.49 7.11 -10.00
C GLN A 41 3.07 6.80 -8.63
N ASP A 42 2.24 6.40 -7.67
CA ASP A 42 2.65 5.98 -6.33
C ASP A 42 3.47 4.70 -6.39
N ALA A 43 3.04 3.70 -7.15
CA ALA A 43 3.80 2.47 -7.35
C ALA A 43 5.17 2.74 -7.98
N LYS A 44 5.27 3.68 -8.94
CA LYS A 44 6.55 4.09 -9.52
C LYS A 44 7.44 4.79 -8.50
N ARG A 45 6.89 5.73 -7.73
CA ARG A 45 7.62 6.44 -6.67
C ARG A 45 8.11 5.48 -5.59
N ALA A 46 7.24 4.59 -5.12
CA ALA A 46 7.56 3.55 -4.17
C ALA A 46 8.58 2.55 -4.74
N GLY A 47 8.49 2.21 -6.02
CA GLY A 47 9.43 1.31 -6.70
C GLY A 47 10.83 1.91 -6.82
N ILE A 48 10.94 3.18 -7.24
CA ILE A 48 12.22 3.88 -7.33
C ILE A 48 12.81 4.10 -5.93
N GLY A 49 12.00 4.61 -5.00
CA GLY A 49 12.43 4.86 -3.62
C GLY A 49 12.85 3.56 -2.91
N GLY A 50 12.02 2.53 -3.00
CA GLY A 50 12.29 1.21 -2.46
C GLY A 50 13.54 0.57 -3.09
N GLY A 51 13.66 0.64 -4.42
CA GLY A 51 14.83 0.16 -5.15
C GLY A 51 16.12 0.86 -4.74
N ALA A 52 16.10 2.19 -4.58
CA ALA A 52 17.24 2.97 -4.11
C ALA A 52 17.66 2.58 -2.68
N ILE A 53 16.70 2.36 -1.78
CA ILE A 53 17.00 1.92 -0.41
C ILE A 53 17.60 0.51 -0.39
N VAL A 54 17.08 -0.41 -1.20
CA VAL A 54 17.65 -1.76 -1.33
C VAL A 54 19.08 -1.68 -1.88
N ALA A 55 19.30 -0.92 -2.96
CA ALA A 55 20.63 -0.74 -3.54
C ALA A 55 21.61 -0.11 -2.55
N ALA A 56 21.19 0.94 -1.82
CA ALA A 56 21.99 1.55 -0.78
C ALA A 56 22.33 0.57 0.36
N GLY A 57 21.37 -0.27 0.77
CA GLY A 57 21.59 -1.31 1.76
C GLY A 57 22.61 -2.35 1.32
N ILE A 58 22.54 -2.80 0.05
CA ILE A 58 23.52 -3.72 -0.54
C ILE A 58 24.91 -3.07 -0.57
N LEU A 59 25.02 -1.83 -1.06
CA LEU A 59 26.29 -1.11 -1.10
C LEU A 59 26.89 -0.92 0.30
N ALA A 60 26.07 -0.55 1.29
CA ALA A 60 26.51 -0.43 2.68
C ALA A 60 27.02 -1.78 3.22
N LEU A 61 26.33 -2.89 2.91
CA LEU A 61 26.75 -4.24 3.31
C LEU A 61 28.12 -4.60 2.70
N PHE A 62 28.36 -4.29 1.43
CA PHE A 62 29.67 -4.51 0.79
C PHE A 62 30.76 -3.54 1.25
N ALA A 63 30.40 -2.33 1.67
CA ALA A 63 31.36 -1.37 2.22
C ALA A 63 31.86 -1.77 3.61
N LEU A 64 31.05 -2.47 4.42
CA LEU A 64 31.42 -2.90 5.77
C LEU A 64 32.75 -3.67 5.83
N PRO A 65 32.99 -4.76 5.06
CA PRO A 65 34.28 -5.45 5.11
C PRO A 65 35.44 -4.54 4.73
N VAL A 66 35.30 -3.70 3.69
CA VAL A 66 36.33 -2.76 3.25
C VAL A 66 36.68 -1.77 4.36
N LEU A 67 35.67 -1.17 5.00
CA LEU A 67 35.85 -0.27 6.14
C LEU A 67 36.43 -0.98 7.36
N SER A 68 36.09 -2.25 7.57
CA SER A 68 36.64 -3.06 8.66
C SER A 68 38.14 -3.29 8.50
N PHE A 69 38.57 -3.64 7.29
CA PHE A 69 39.99 -3.74 6.96
C PHE A 69 40.69 -2.40 7.13
N ALA A 70 40.14 -1.33 6.57
CA ALA A 70 40.71 0.01 6.68
C ALA A 70 40.87 0.44 8.15
N ALA A 71 39.87 0.20 8.99
CA ALA A 71 39.92 0.52 10.42
C ALA A 71 40.97 -0.34 11.15
N ALA A 72 41.03 -1.64 10.89
CA ALA A 72 42.00 -2.52 11.52
C ALA A 72 43.44 -2.15 11.13
N TYR A 73 43.71 -1.86 9.85
CA TYR A 73 45.02 -1.37 9.41
C TYR A 73 45.33 0.02 9.97
N GLY A 74 44.34 0.90 10.08
CA GLY A 74 44.51 2.21 10.72
C GLY A 74 44.93 2.11 12.18
N ILE A 75 44.29 1.21 12.95
CA ILE A 75 44.67 0.94 14.36
C ILE A 75 46.04 0.27 14.43
N HIS A 76 46.34 -0.66 13.51
CA HIS A 76 47.64 -1.31 13.44
C HIS A 76 48.78 -0.29 13.25
N ASN A 77 48.57 0.74 12.43
CA ASN A 77 49.54 1.81 12.21
C ASN A 77 49.84 2.67 13.47
N LEU A 78 49.03 2.54 14.54
CA LEU A 78 49.31 3.15 15.85
C LEU A 78 50.28 2.30 16.70
N GLY A 79 50.80 1.19 16.16
CA GLY A 79 51.76 0.31 16.82
C GLY A 79 51.13 -0.91 17.50
N LEU A 80 49.81 -1.11 17.40
CA LEU A 80 49.15 -2.31 17.90
C LEU A 80 49.36 -3.49 16.95
N GLY A 81 49.50 -4.70 17.48
CA GLY A 81 49.54 -5.91 16.65
C GLY A 81 48.25 -6.08 15.83
N LEU A 82 48.37 -6.59 14.60
CA LEU A 82 47.25 -6.70 13.65
C LEU A 82 46.06 -7.49 14.23
N ALA A 83 46.34 -8.59 14.96
CA ALA A 83 45.31 -9.39 15.62
C ALA A 83 44.48 -8.57 16.63
N TRP A 84 45.14 -7.73 17.44
CA TRP A 84 44.47 -6.86 18.40
C TRP A 84 43.66 -5.77 17.72
N ALA A 85 44.15 -5.24 16.60
CA ALA A 85 43.41 -4.26 15.81
C ALA A 85 42.08 -4.83 15.28
N PHE A 86 42.10 -6.02 14.69
CA PHE A 86 40.87 -6.71 14.25
C PHE A 86 39.95 -7.04 15.42
N LEU A 87 40.49 -7.43 16.57
CA LEU A 87 39.70 -7.74 17.77
C LEU A 87 38.98 -6.49 18.30
N ILE A 88 39.63 -5.33 18.28
CA ILE A 88 39.01 -4.05 18.65
C ILE A 88 37.88 -3.69 17.69
N VAL A 89 38.11 -3.76 16.38
CA VAL A 89 37.08 -3.44 15.36
C VAL A 89 35.90 -4.40 15.47
N GLY A 90 36.17 -5.71 15.57
CA GLY A 90 35.13 -6.73 15.76
C GLY A 90 34.36 -6.53 17.07
N GLY A 91 35.06 -6.23 18.17
CA GLY A 91 34.46 -5.90 19.46
C GLY A 91 33.56 -4.66 19.38
N ALA A 92 33.96 -3.63 18.65
CA ALA A 92 33.15 -2.44 18.43
C ALA A 92 31.85 -2.76 17.67
N TYR A 93 31.89 -3.64 16.66
CA TYR A 93 30.67 -4.09 15.99
C TYR A 93 29.76 -4.94 16.88
N LEU A 94 30.33 -5.81 17.72
CA LEU A 94 29.54 -6.59 18.68
C LEU A 94 28.84 -5.68 19.69
N LEU A 95 29.53 -4.66 20.20
CA LEU A 95 28.93 -3.65 21.07
C LEU A 95 27.81 -2.89 20.36
N LEU A 96 28.05 -2.43 19.13
CA LEU A 96 27.05 -1.73 18.33
C LEU A 96 25.82 -2.62 18.05
N ALA A 97 26.05 -3.88 17.69
CA ALA A 97 24.99 -4.87 17.45
C ALA A 97 24.17 -5.15 18.73
N ALA A 98 24.83 -5.24 19.88
CA ALA A 98 24.14 -5.38 21.17
C ALA A 98 23.25 -4.16 21.45
N LEU A 99 23.76 -2.93 21.30
CA LEU A 99 22.99 -1.70 21.52
C LEU A 99 21.76 -1.62 20.59
N LEU A 100 21.95 -1.89 19.30
CA LEU A 100 20.87 -1.91 18.31
C LEU A 100 19.85 -3.01 18.60
N GLY A 101 20.31 -4.20 18.97
CA GLY A 101 19.46 -5.32 19.34
C GLY A 101 18.60 -5.02 20.58
N LEU A 102 19.20 -4.44 21.62
CA LEU A 102 18.49 -4.01 22.81
C LEU A 102 17.46 -2.92 22.48
N PHE A 103 17.84 -1.93 21.65
CA PHE A 103 16.92 -0.88 21.19
C PHE A 103 15.74 -1.45 20.40
N ALA A 104 16.00 -2.38 19.48
CA ALA A 104 14.99 -3.05 18.69
C ALA A 104 14.02 -3.83 19.59
N VAL A 105 14.53 -4.65 20.51
CA VAL A 105 13.71 -5.39 21.48
C VAL A 105 12.87 -4.44 22.34
N ALA A 106 13.45 -3.33 22.82
CA ALA A 106 12.74 -2.33 23.60
C ALA A 106 11.61 -1.65 22.80
N LYS A 107 11.82 -1.40 21.51
CA LYS A 107 10.78 -0.84 20.62
C LYS A 107 9.71 -1.87 20.30
N PHE A 108 10.06 -3.10 19.95
CA PHE A 108 9.09 -4.15 19.64
C PHE A 108 8.23 -4.53 20.83
N LYS A 109 8.80 -4.55 22.05
CA LYS A 109 8.02 -4.74 23.29
C LYS A 109 6.93 -3.69 23.51
N LYS A 110 7.08 -2.49 22.95
CA LYS A 110 6.09 -1.40 23.06
C LYS A 110 5.00 -1.47 22.00
N VAL A 111 5.17 -2.29 20.96
CA VAL A 111 4.16 -2.47 19.91
C VAL A 111 3.08 -3.43 20.44
N LYS A 112 1.96 -2.87 20.92
CA LYS A 112 0.77 -3.66 21.27
C LYS A 112 0.10 -4.15 19.97
N LYS A 113 -0.40 -5.38 19.98
CA LYS A 113 -1.23 -5.89 18.88
C LYS A 113 -2.45 -4.95 18.71
N PRO A 114 -2.89 -4.66 17.46
CA PRO A 114 -4.05 -3.79 17.23
C PRO A 114 -5.35 -4.55 17.54
N GLU A 115 -5.62 -4.78 18.82
CA GLU A 115 -6.73 -5.59 19.32
C GLU A 115 -8.09 -5.09 18.84
N LYS A 116 -8.28 -3.76 18.80
CA LYS A 116 -9.51 -3.13 18.30
C LYS A 116 -9.74 -3.43 16.82
N SER A 117 -8.71 -3.32 15.98
CA SER A 117 -8.81 -3.62 14.54
C SER A 117 -9.08 -5.10 14.29
N ILE A 118 -8.42 -5.99 15.03
CA ILE A 118 -8.65 -7.44 14.95
C ILE A 118 -10.08 -7.77 15.42
N ALA A 119 -10.55 -7.18 16.51
CA ALA A 119 -11.89 -7.40 17.03
C ALA A 119 -12.98 -6.89 16.07
N SER A 120 -12.79 -5.71 15.48
CA SER A 120 -13.70 -5.18 14.45
C SER A 120 -13.72 -6.08 13.21
N ALA A 121 -12.56 -6.51 12.71
CA ALA A 121 -12.50 -7.42 11.57
C ALA A 121 -13.22 -8.75 11.84
N ARG A 122 -13.05 -9.31 13.05
CA ARG A 122 -13.74 -10.54 13.48
C ARG A 122 -15.25 -10.34 13.59
N ARG A 123 -15.71 -9.19 14.10
CA ARG A 123 -17.14 -8.85 14.16
C ARG A 123 -17.73 -8.75 12.76
N THR A 124 -17.07 -8.06 11.84
CA THR A 124 -17.52 -7.94 10.45
C THR A 124 -17.60 -9.32 9.78
N ALA A 125 -16.58 -10.16 9.94
CA ALA A 125 -16.58 -11.52 9.42
C ALA A 125 -17.72 -12.37 10.02
N ALA A 126 -18.00 -12.23 11.31
CA ALA A 126 -19.07 -12.97 11.99
C ALA A 126 -20.47 -12.54 11.52
N VAL A 127 -20.68 -11.25 11.23
CA VAL A 127 -21.95 -10.74 10.69
C VAL A 127 -22.17 -11.24 9.26
N LEU A 128 -21.13 -11.17 8.41
CA LEU A 128 -21.21 -11.64 7.02
C LEU A 128 -21.39 -13.16 6.94
N GLY A 129 -20.77 -13.94 7.82
CA GLY A 129 -20.94 -15.39 7.88
C GLY A 129 -22.32 -15.84 8.36
N LYS A 130 -23.06 -15.00 9.10
CA LYS A 130 -24.41 -15.28 9.58
C LYS A 130 -25.52 -14.76 8.67
N ALA A 131 -25.19 -13.92 7.69
CA ALA A 131 -26.16 -13.43 6.72
C ALA A 131 -26.47 -14.53 5.69
N LYS A 132 -27.58 -15.26 5.88
CA LYS A 132 -28.18 -16.02 4.77
C LYS A 132 -28.65 -15.03 3.69
N PRO A 133 -28.38 -15.28 2.40
CA PRO A 133 -29.02 -14.54 1.32
C PRO A 133 -30.54 -14.68 1.49
N HIS A 134 -31.23 -13.59 1.81
CA HIS A 134 -32.68 -13.60 1.88
C HIS A 134 -33.17 -13.59 0.43
N PRO A 135 -33.92 -14.60 -0.04
CA PRO A 135 -34.65 -14.49 -1.28
C PRO A 135 -35.55 -13.26 -1.13
N ARG A 136 -35.37 -12.28 -2.01
CA ARG A 136 -36.33 -11.19 -2.13
C ARG A 136 -37.69 -11.86 -2.34
N PRO A 137 -38.73 -11.64 -1.50
CA PRO A 137 -40.07 -12.06 -1.85
C PRO A 137 -40.32 -11.41 -3.21
N GLU A 138 -40.46 -12.24 -4.23
CA GLU A 138 -40.77 -11.76 -5.56
C GLU A 138 -42.00 -10.90 -5.39
N ALA A 139 -41.86 -9.61 -5.67
CA ALA A 139 -42.99 -8.71 -5.71
C ALA A 139 -43.96 -9.40 -6.65
N THR A 140 -45.04 -9.91 -6.07
CA THR A 140 -46.13 -10.54 -6.78
C THR A 140 -46.69 -9.42 -7.63
N VAL A 141 -46.15 -9.27 -8.84
CA VAL A 141 -46.84 -8.67 -9.98
C VAL A 141 -47.95 -9.66 -10.34
N THR A 142 -48.88 -9.85 -9.41
CA THR A 142 -50.16 -10.50 -9.66
C THR A 142 -51.09 -9.39 -10.07
N ALA A 143 -51.20 -9.26 -11.40
CA ALA A 143 -52.44 -9.07 -12.11
C ALA A 143 -53.65 -8.63 -11.27
N SER A 144 -54.09 -7.38 -11.48
CA SER A 144 -55.51 -7.06 -11.44
C SER A 144 -55.88 -6.39 -12.77
N GLY A 145 -55.87 -7.20 -13.83
CA GLY A 145 -56.76 -6.97 -14.95
C GLY A 145 -58.07 -7.70 -14.64
N THR A 146 -59.20 -7.00 -14.76
CA THR A 146 -60.52 -7.60 -14.96
C THR A 146 -61.50 -6.50 -15.42
N PRO A 147 -62.63 -6.89 -16.04
CA PRO A 147 -63.04 -6.56 -17.41
C PRO A 147 -63.83 -5.27 -17.58
#